data_AF-A0A836S8Q0-F1
#
_entry.id   AF-A0A836S8Q0-F1
#
_cell.length_a   1.000
_cell.length_b   1.000
_cell.length_c   1.000
_cell.angle_alpha   90.00
_cell.angle_beta   90.00
_cell.angle_gamma   90.00
#
_symmetry.space_group_name_H-M   'P 1'
#
loop_
_entity.id
_entity.type
_entity.pdbx_description
1 polymer ?
#
loop_
_entity_poly.entity_id
_entity_poly.type
_entity_poly.pdbx_seq_one_letter_code
_entity_poly.pdbx_strand_id
1 'polypeptide(L)'
;MKNRLLNMMLYSLVAVHTGVSVAASQTLAQSTTPPAHERGVQPTLVPDNAHPPLDIDIQYRHRRNNTDDFKRLNDGDTLYSGDHYQIIFTPTETTYVSIFQKGSSGNLYQLFPMTQFNGVVVNNFNPAQPNITYFIPAQDKSFYLDERVGEEKIYIIATRQPDKQLENQYQQVLIARRGRSAAHVQRAQSRLQSAIQMRDPAGIITHSPH
;
A
#
# COMPACT_ATOMS: atom_id res chain seq x y z
N MET A 1 19.36 -20.28 40.42
CA MET A 1 18.83 -20.01 39.06
C MET A 1 17.37 -19.60 39.22
N LYS A 2 17.08 -18.30 39.27
CA LYS A 2 15.72 -17.78 39.46
C LYS A 2 15.19 -17.23 38.14
N ASN A 3 14.03 -17.76 37.74
CA ASN A 3 13.11 -17.29 36.71
C ASN A 3 13.32 -15.83 36.29
N ARG A 4 13.78 -15.64 35.04
CA ARG A 4 13.57 -14.39 34.32
C ARG A 4 12.33 -14.58 33.46
N LEU A 5 11.18 -14.22 34.02
CA LEU A 5 10.01 -13.80 33.24
C LEU A 5 10.48 -12.69 32.27
N LEU A 6 10.79 -13.04 31.02
CA LEU A 6 10.75 -12.08 29.93
C LEU A 6 9.33 -12.11 29.36
N ASN A 7 8.43 -11.53 30.13
CA ASN A 7 7.28 -10.84 29.56
C ASN A 7 7.80 -9.66 28.71
N MET A 8 6.97 -9.21 27.77
CA MET A 8 7.08 -7.95 26.98
C MET A 8 7.85 -8.17 25.65
N MET A 9 7.38 -7.75 24.46
CA MET A 9 6.57 -6.56 24.16
C MET A 9 5.82 -6.71 22.81
N LEU A 10 4.71 -5.97 22.64
CA LEU A 10 3.65 -6.20 21.64
C LEU A 10 3.79 -5.29 20.40
N TYR A 11 3.71 -5.84 19.19
CA TYR A 11 3.36 -5.11 17.96
C TYR A 11 1.90 -5.34 17.63
N SER A 12 1.14 -4.33 17.23
CA SER A 12 -0.16 -4.54 16.58
C SER A 12 -0.03 -4.19 15.11
N LEU A 13 -0.35 -5.15 14.23
CA LEU A 13 -0.48 -4.86 12.80
C LEU A 13 -1.86 -4.26 12.56
N VAL A 14 -1.93 -3.05 12.00
CA VAL A 14 -3.18 -2.51 11.48
C VAL A 14 -3.14 -2.45 9.96
N ALA A 15 -3.99 -3.24 9.30
CA ALA A 15 -4.11 -3.29 7.85
C ALA A 15 -5.18 -2.30 7.37
N VAL A 16 -4.75 -1.22 6.73
CA VAL A 16 -5.64 -0.22 6.13
C VAL A 16 -5.65 -0.43 4.62
N HIS A 17 -6.79 -0.88 4.09
CA HIS A 17 -7.00 -1.05 2.65
C HIS A 17 -7.66 0.22 2.08
N THR A 18 -7.04 0.80 1.06
CA THR A 18 -7.50 2.05 0.42
C THR A 18 -7.57 1.89 -1.09
N GLY A 19 -8.75 2.03 -1.67
CA GLY A 19 -8.97 1.82 -3.11
C GLY A 19 -9.31 3.12 -3.79
N VAL A 20 -8.58 3.50 -4.84
CA VAL A 20 -8.96 4.67 -5.64
C VAL A 20 -9.34 4.24 -7.04
N SER A 21 -10.61 4.44 -7.38
CA SER A 21 -11.06 4.47 -8.77
C SER A 21 -10.85 5.90 -9.28
N VAL A 22 -9.70 6.20 -9.91
CA VAL A 22 -9.52 7.48 -10.62
C VAL A 22 -9.74 7.23 -12.10
N ALA A 23 -10.79 7.82 -12.66
CA ALA A 23 -10.90 8.01 -14.10
C ALA A 23 -9.92 9.11 -14.53
N ALA A 24 -9.13 8.85 -15.57
CA ALA A 24 -8.28 9.86 -16.18
C ALA A 24 -9.16 10.90 -16.89
N SER A 25 -9.00 12.18 -16.56
CA SER A 25 -9.38 13.26 -17.48
C SER A 25 -8.21 14.22 -17.60
N GLN A 26 -7.45 14.05 -18.68
CA GLN A 26 -6.46 15.01 -19.15
C GLN A 26 -7.17 16.22 -19.79
N THR A 27 -6.65 17.40 -19.50
CA THR A 27 -6.99 18.69 -20.11
C THR A 27 -6.42 18.80 -21.54
N LEU A 28 -7.16 19.38 -22.51
CA LEU A 28 -6.67 20.49 -23.34
C LEU A 28 -7.75 21.20 -24.18
N ALA A 29 -7.69 22.53 -24.11
CA ALA A 29 -7.87 23.56 -25.15
C ALA A 29 -9.25 23.93 -25.72
N GLN A 30 -9.51 25.24 -25.61
CA GLN A 30 -10.54 26.03 -26.29
C GLN A 30 -10.30 26.08 -27.81
N SER A 31 -11.38 26.07 -28.58
CA SER A 31 -11.44 26.58 -29.95
C SER A 31 -12.82 27.20 -30.20
N THR A 32 -12.83 28.21 -31.05
CA THR A 32 -13.77 29.34 -31.20
C THR A 32 -15.14 29.03 -31.85
N THR A 33 -16.09 29.94 -31.61
CA THR A 33 -17.56 30.09 -31.83
C THR A 33 -18.17 29.67 -33.22
N PRO A 34 -19.52 29.42 -33.34
CA PRO A 34 -20.21 28.54 -34.32
C PRO A 34 -21.07 29.29 -35.38
N PRO A 35 -21.86 28.63 -36.28
CA PRO A 35 -23.27 28.19 -36.01
C PRO A 35 -23.64 26.86 -36.77
N ALA A 36 -24.80 26.19 -36.72
CA ALA A 36 -26.17 26.43 -36.26
C ALA A 36 -26.91 25.07 -36.05
N HIS A 37 -27.83 25.04 -35.09
CA HIS A 37 -29.05 24.20 -35.04
C HIS A 37 -28.91 22.67 -35.07
N GLU A 38 -28.82 22.04 -33.89
CA GLU A 38 -29.65 20.86 -33.60
C GLU A 38 -30.23 20.94 -32.18
N ARG A 39 -31.53 20.66 -32.11
CA ARG A 39 -32.39 20.71 -30.93
C ARG A 39 -32.02 19.59 -29.96
N GLY A 40 -31.74 19.98 -28.72
CA GLY A 40 -32.19 19.29 -27.51
C GLY A 40 -31.71 17.85 -27.29
N VAL A 41 -30.54 17.72 -26.65
CA VAL A 41 -30.34 16.72 -25.60
C VAL A 41 -29.58 17.40 -24.47
N GLN A 42 -30.28 17.67 -23.37
CA GLN A 42 -29.65 18.09 -22.12
C GLN A 42 -28.69 16.97 -21.71
N PRO A 43 -27.38 17.22 -21.45
CA PRO A 43 -26.48 16.17 -21.02
C PRO A 43 -27.04 15.56 -19.73
N THR A 44 -27.49 14.31 -19.81
CA THR A 44 -27.81 13.55 -18.61
C THR A 44 -26.52 13.45 -17.81
N LEU A 45 -26.49 14.07 -16.63
CA LEU A 45 -25.46 13.85 -15.63
C LEU A 45 -25.60 12.38 -15.20
N VAL A 46 -24.90 11.49 -15.90
CA VAL A 46 -24.69 10.12 -15.41
C VAL A 46 -23.90 10.24 -14.11
N PRO A 47 -24.40 9.72 -12.98
CA PRO A 47 -23.62 9.68 -11.76
C PRO A 47 -22.33 8.87 -12.02
N ASP A 48 -21.22 9.41 -11.55
CA ASP A 48 -19.85 8.89 -11.66
C ASP A 48 -19.64 7.62 -10.81
N ASN A 49 -20.45 6.60 -11.08
CA ASN A 49 -20.45 5.29 -10.42
C ASN A 49 -20.19 4.15 -11.43
N ALA A 50 -19.50 4.43 -12.53
CA ALA A 50 -19.46 3.54 -13.71
C ALA A 50 -18.38 2.45 -13.68
N HIS A 51 -17.68 2.24 -12.56
CA HIS A 51 -16.70 1.15 -12.45
C HIS A 51 -16.99 0.26 -11.24
N PRO A 52 -16.99 -1.07 -11.40
CA PRO A 52 -17.10 -1.96 -10.25
C PRO A 52 -15.93 -1.71 -9.28
N PRO A 53 -16.10 -1.97 -7.98
CA PRO A 53 -15.00 -1.96 -7.03
C PRO A 53 -13.84 -2.83 -7.52
N LEU A 54 -12.62 -2.42 -7.22
CA LEU A 54 -11.44 -3.19 -7.57
C LEU A 54 -11.32 -4.36 -6.58
N ASP A 55 -11.28 -5.59 -7.10
CA ASP A 55 -11.22 -6.80 -6.28
C ASP A 55 -9.79 -7.36 -6.23
N ILE A 56 -9.28 -7.49 -5.01
CA ILE A 56 -7.95 -7.99 -4.69
C ILE A 56 -8.03 -8.85 -3.42
N ASP A 57 -7.64 -10.12 -3.54
CA ASP A 57 -7.43 -10.99 -2.37
C ASP A 57 -6.13 -10.58 -1.68
N ILE A 58 -6.18 -10.40 -0.36
CA ILE A 58 -5.04 -9.97 0.44
C ILE A 58 -5.00 -10.82 1.70
N GLN A 59 -3.84 -11.42 1.94
CA GLN A 59 -3.58 -12.25 3.09
C GLN A 59 -2.25 -11.86 3.73
N TYR A 60 -2.20 -12.02 5.05
CA TYR A 60 -0.98 -11.82 5.82
C TYR A 60 -0.64 -13.10 6.54
N ARG A 61 0.65 -13.40 6.62
CA ARG A 61 1.14 -14.52 7.42
C ARG A 61 2.39 -14.13 8.17
N HIS A 62 2.58 -14.74 9.33
CA HIS A 62 3.74 -14.52 10.18
C HIS A 62 4.28 -15.84 10.71
N ARG A 63 5.54 -15.84 11.13
CA ARG A 63 6.17 -16.97 11.82
C ARG A 63 7.04 -16.45 12.95
N ARG A 64 7.20 -17.28 13.98
CA ARG A 64 8.10 -16.97 15.09
C ARG A 64 9.54 -17.05 14.64
N ASN A 65 10.40 -16.28 15.30
CA ASN A 65 11.83 -16.46 15.12
C ASN A 65 12.22 -17.95 15.35
N ASN A 66 13.08 -18.48 14.50
CA ASN A 66 13.50 -19.90 14.51
C ASN A 66 12.39 -20.94 14.26
N THR A 67 11.30 -20.55 13.59
CA THR A 67 10.28 -21.49 13.10
C THR A 67 10.09 -21.31 11.60
N ASP A 68 9.75 -22.40 10.90
CA ASP A 68 9.43 -22.36 9.46
C ASP A 68 7.93 -22.34 9.16
N ASP A 69 7.10 -22.59 10.18
CA ASP A 69 5.66 -22.66 10.03
C ASP A 69 5.03 -21.25 10.06
N PHE A 70 4.45 -20.86 8.93
CA PHE A 70 3.71 -19.61 8.81
C PHE A 70 2.25 -19.78 9.25
N LYS A 71 1.81 -18.88 10.12
CA LYS A 71 0.44 -18.76 10.58
C LYS A 71 -0.21 -17.54 9.97
N ARG A 72 -1.54 -17.59 9.79
CA ARG A 72 -2.33 -16.41 9.39
C ARG A 72 -2.07 -15.26 10.37
N LEU A 73 -2.01 -14.05 9.84
CA LEU A 73 -1.91 -12.81 10.58
C LEU A 73 -3.15 -11.96 10.28
N ASN A 74 -3.86 -11.54 11.31
CA ASN A 74 -5.08 -10.74 11.21
C ASN A 74 -4.84 -9.32 11.73
N ASP A 75 -5.79 -8.43 11.46
CA ASP A 75 -5.78 -7.07 11.98
C ASP A 75 -5.83 -7.07 13.52
N GLY A 76 -4.96 -6.28 14.14
CA GLY A 76 -4.83 -6.20 15.59
C GLY A 76 -4.03 -7.35 16.23
N ASP A 77 -3.64 -8.38 15.47
CA ASP A 77 -2.83 -9.48 16.00
C ASP A 77 -1.51 -8.97 16.55
N THR A 78 -1.04 -9.66 17.60
CA THR A 78 0.23 -9.35 18.24
C THR A 78 1.39 -10.08 17.60
N LEU A 79 2.35 -9.32 17.08
CA LEU A 79 3.68 -9.82 16.71
C LEU A 79 4.72 -9.46 17.77
N TYR A 80 5.87 -10.11 17.71
CA TYR A 80 6.97 -9.95 18.66
C TYR A 80 8.25 -9.65 17.91
N SER A 81 9.18 -8.97 18.57
CA SER A 81 10.51 -8.70 18.00
C SER A 81 11.18 -9.99 17.57
N GLY A 82 11.75 -9.97 16.37
CA GLY A 82 12.33 -11.15 15.74
C GLY A 82 11.35 -12.01 14.95
N ASP A 83 10.04 -11.79 15.06
CA ASP A 83 9.07 -12.46 14.19
C ASP A 83 9.26 -12.00 12.74
N HIS A 84 8.82 -12.87 11.84
CA HIS A 84 8.86 -12.62 10.41
C HIS A 84 7.45 -12.57 9.85
N TYR A 85 7.21 -11.74 8.84
CA TYR A 85 5.91 -11.68 8.16
C TYR A 85 6.04 -11.53 6.64
N GLN A 86 4.97 -11.92 5.95
CA GLN A 86 4.79 -11.76 4.51
C GLN A 86 3.40 -11.19 4.23
N ILE A 87 3.32 -10.41 3.15
CA ILE A 87 2.07 -9.93 2.57
C ILE A 87 1.87 -10.69 1.27
N ILE A 88 0.68 -11.24 1.08
CA ILE A 88 0.31 -12.02 -0.10
C ILE A 88 -0.88 -11.34 -0.73
N PHE A 89 -0.86 -11.13 -2.05
CA PHE A 89 -2.04 -10.61 -2.73
C PHE A 89 -2.22 -11.23 -4.11
N THR A 90 -3.48 -11.31 -4.56
CA THR A 90 -3.87 -11.80 -5.89
C THR A 90 -4.93 -10.85 -6.46
N PRO A 91 -4.60 -10.01 -7.46
CA PRO A 91 -5.58 -9.12 -8.07
C PRO A 91 -6.43 -9.88 -9.10
N THR A 92 -7.68 -9.49 -9.27
CA THR A 92 -8.59 -10.10 -10.27
C THR A 92 -8.45 -9.50 -11.67
N GLU A 93 -7.92 -8.27 -11.76
CA GLU A 93 -7.62 -7.54 -13.00
C GLU A 93 -6.20 -6.93 -12.95
N THR A 94 -5.69 -6.46 -14.09
CA THR A 94 -4.40 -5.75 -14.13
C THR A 94 -4.44 -4.53 -13.21
N THR A 95 -3.57 -4.52 -12.20
CA THR A 95 -3.68 -3.58 -11.07
C THR A 95 -2.33 -2.96 -10.72
N TYR A 96 -2.33 -1.66 -10.45
CA TYR A 96 -1.18 -0.97 -9.85
C TYR A 96 -1.35 -0.99 -8.34
N VAL A 97 -0.50 -1.75 -7.65
CA VAL A 97 -0.54 -1.87 -6.19
C VAL A 97 0.59 -1.02 -5.60
N SER A 98 0.32 -0.30 -4.52
CA SER A 98 1.34 0.33 -3.68
C SER A 98 1.14 -0.10 -2.24
N ILE A 99 2.14 -0.77 -1.68
CA ILE A 99 2.12 -1.21 -0.29
C ILE A 99 3.10 -0.33 0.48
N PHE A 100 2.63 0.33 1.53
CA PHE A 100 3.47 1.10 2.44
C PHE A 100 3.36 0.56 3.86
N GLN A 101 4.48 0.62 4.58
CA GLN A 101 4.53 0.37 6.01
C GLN A 101 4.88 1.65 6.73
N LYS A 102 4.14 1.96 7.79
CA LYS A 102 4.50 2.96 8.78
C LYS A 102 4.83 2.28 10.08
N GLY A 103 6.09 2.38 10.49
CA GLY A 103 6.51 1.82 11.76
C GLY A 103 6.39 2.78 12.94
N SER A 104 6.71 2.26 14.12
CA SER A 104 6.62 2.97 15.40
C SER A 104 7.37 4.31 15.44
N SER A 105 8.45 4.44 14.67
CA SER A 105 9.20 5.69 14.48
C SER A 105 8.48 6.76 13.65
N GLY A 106 7.31 6.46 13.10
CA GLY A 106 6.54 7.32 12.19
C GLY A 106 7.01 7.31 10.73
N ASN A 107 8.13 6.65 10.44
CA ASN A 107 8.68 6.56 9.09
C ASN A 107 7.81 5.69 8.17
N LEU A 108 7.51 6.20 6.98
CA LEU A 108 6.85 5.47 5.89
C LEU A 108 7.87 4.83 4.94
N TYR A 109 7.72 3.54 4.65
CA TYR A 109 8.55 2.78 3.71
C TYR A 109 7.66 2.11 2.68
N GLN A 110 8.06 2.15 1.41
CA GLN A 110 7.38 1.38 0.37
C GLN A 110 7.84 -0.07 0.43
N LEU A 111 6.87 -0.98 0.57
CA LEU A 111 7.05 -2.43 0.51
C LEU A 111 6.76 -3.00 -0.89
N PHE A 112 6.01 -2.28 -1.72
CA PHE A 112 5.74 -2.65 -3.11
C PHE A 112 5.27 -1.42 -3.91
N PRO A 113 5.61 -1.28 -5.20
CA PRO A 113 6.70 -1.98 -5.89
C PRO A 113 8.07 -1.60 -5.33
N MET A 114 9.07 -2.45 -5.52
CA MET A 114 10.45 -2.17 -5.16
C MET A 114 11.43 -3.09 -5.92
N THR A 115 12.59 -2.56 -6.31
CA THR A 115 13.68 -3.36 -6.89
C THR A 115 14.52 -4.05 -5.82
N GLN A 116 14.71 -3.39 -4.68
CA GLN A 116 15.54 -3.86 -3.58
C GLN A 116 14.99 -3.42 -2.22
N PHE A 117 15.24 -4.23 -1.20
CA PHE A 117 15.01 -3.91 0.21
C PHE A 117 16.24 -4.24 1.04
N ASN A 118 16.78 -3.26 1.78
CA ASN A 118 17.97 -3.45 2.63
C ASN A 118 19.14 -4.18 1.92
N GLY A 119 19.37 -3.86 0.63
CA GLY A 119 20.44 -4.47 -0.17
C GLY A 119 20.10 -5.82 -0.81
N VAL A 120 18.92 -6.38 -0.53
CA VAL A 120 18.42 -7.61 -1.18
C VAL A 120 17.59 -7.23 -2.40
N VAL A 121 17.96 -7.75 -3.57
CA VAL A 121 17.17 -7.59 -4.81
C VAL A 121 15.92 -8.45 -4.73
N VAL A 122 14.76 -7.85 -4.96
CA VAL A 122 13.45 -8.53 -4.94
C VAL A 122 12.66 -8.36 -6.25
N ASN A 123 12.93 -7.30 -7.02
CA ASN A 123 12.36 -7.10 -8.36
C ASN A 123 10.82 -7.22 -8.41
N ASN A 124 10.16 -6.55 -7.48
CA ASN A 124 8.71 -6.46 -7.41
C ASN A 124 8.23 -5.21 -8.16
N PHE A 125 7.43 -5.41 -9.21
CA PHE A 125 7.04 -4.34 -10.13
C PHE A 125 5.54 -4.25 -10.33
N ASN A 126 5.10 -3.05 -10.69
CA ASN A 126 3.79 -2.82 -11.28
C ASN A 126 3.88 -2.86 -12.83
N PRO A 127 2.76 -3.12 -13.53
CA PRO A 127 1.47 -3.54 -12.96
C PRO A 127 1.47 -5.02 -12.54
N ALA A 128 0.76 -5.32 -11.46
CA ALA A 128 0.43 -6.69 -11.08
C ALA A 128 -0.58 -7.29 -12.07
N GLN A 129 -0.34 -8.52 -12.50
CA GLN A 129 -1.14 -9.23 -13.49
C GLN A 129 -2.31 -9.95 -12.83
N PRO A 130 -3.46 -10.06 -13.52
CA PRO A 130 -4.63 -10.74 -12.98
C PRO A 130 -4.34 -12.20 -12.66
N ASN A 131 -4.92 -12.68 -11.55
CA ASN A 131 -4.86 -14.07 -11.08
C ASN A 131 -3.45 -14.60 -10.79
N ILE A 132 -2.46 -13.71 -10.64
CA ILE A 132 -1.12 -14.06 -10.19
C ILE A 132 -1.00 -13.72 -8.70
N THR A 133 -0.57 -14.68 -7.90
CA THR A 133 -0.30 -14.47 -6.48
C THR A 133 1.11 -13.92 -6.28
N TYR A 134 1.19 -12.74 -5.66
CA TYR A 134 2.42 -12.06 -5.32
C TYR A 134 2.75 -12.28 -3.83
N PHE A 135 4.01 -12.55 -3.53
CA PHE A 135 4.54 -12.68 -2.17
C PHE A 135 5.52 -11.55 -1.90
N ILE A 136 5.26 -10.74 -0.89
CA ILE A 136 6.10 -9.59 -0.54
C ILE A 136 6.83 -9.89 0.76
N PRO A 137 8.18 -9.86 0.78
CA PRO A 137 9.07 -9.40 -0.29
C PRO A 137 9.34 -10.40 -1.43
N ALA A 138 9.29 -11.71 -1.19
CA ALA A 138 9.34 -12.76 -2.23
C ALA A 138 8.77 -14.06 -1.65
N GLN A 139 8.54 -15.09 -2.49
CA GLN A 139 7.92 -16.35 -2.02
C GLN A 139 8.72 -17.03 -0.89
N ASP A 140 10.05 -17.01 -1.00
CA ASP A 140 11.02 -17.59 -0.07
C ASP A 140 11.58 -16.57 0.95
N LYS A 141 11.04 -15.34 1.00
CA LYS A 141 11.58 -14.25 1.83
C LYS A 141 10.49 -13.57 2.65
N SER A 142 10.85 -13.13 3.84
CA SER A 142 9.96 -12.45 4.76
C SER A 142 10.59 -11.17 5.31
N PHE A 143 9.76 -10.21 5.69
CA PHE A 143 10.22 -9.09 6.50
C PHE A 143 10.55 -9.57 7.91
N TYR A 144 11.48 -8.88 8.57
CA TYR A 144 11.93 -9.14 9.93
C TYR A 144 11.55 -7.95 10.80
N LEU A 145 10.91 -8.21 11.95
CA LEU A 145 10.62 -7.18 12.95
C LEU A 145 11.83 -6.94 13.84
N ASP A 146 12.25 -5.68 13.94
CA ASP A 146 13.37 -5.27 14.78
C ASP A 146 13.00 -5.27 16.28
N GLU A 147 13.83 -4.65 17.10
CA GLU A 147 13.59 -4.53 18.55
C GLU A 147 12.76 -3.29 18.93
N ARG A 148 12.30 -2.50 17.95
CA ARG A 148 11.56 -1.25 18.20
C ARG A 148 10.07 -1.49 18.25
N VAL A 149 9.60 -1.71 19.47
CA VAL A 149 8.20 -1.93 19.81
C VAL A 149 7.31 -0.76 19.37
N GLY A 150 6.13 -1.07 18.84
CA GLY A 150 5.05 -0.12 18.64
C GLY A 150 4.03 -0.62 17.61
N GLU A 151 3.13 0.27 17.21
CA GLU A 151 2.14 -0.02 16.18
C GLU A 151 2.78 0.04 14.79
N GLU A 152 2.53 -0.99 13.99
CA GLU A 152 2.95 -1.07 12.59
C GLU A 152 1.69 -0.99 11.71
N LYS A 153 1.64 -0.02 10.80
CA LYS A 153 0.50 0.13 9.87
C LYS A 153 0.91 -0.26 8.47
N ILE A 154 0.13 -1.15 7.86
CA ILE A 154 0.27 -1.48 6.44
C ILE A 154 -0.85 -0.79 5.68
N TYR A 155 -0.46 0.01 4.70
CA TYR A 155 -1.36 0.66 3.76
C TYR A 155 -1.26 -0.06 2.43
N ILE A 156 -2.37 -0.60 1.93
CA ILE A 156 -2.45 -1.18 0.58
C ILE A 156 -3.33 -0.29 -0.27
N ILE A 157 -2.73 0.23 -1.34
CA ILE A 157 -3.38 1.07 -2.33
C ILE A 157 -3.43 0.31 -3.63
N ALA A 158 -4.61 0.19 -4.22
CA ALA A 158 -4.78 -0.48 -5.51
C ALA A 158 -5.55 0.44 -6.47
N THR A 159 -5.02 0.58 -7.69
CA THR A 159 -5.56 1.46 -8.73
C THR A 159 -5.49 0.78 -10.10
N ARG A 160 -6.42 1.10 -11.01
CA ARG A 160 -6.41 0.59 -12.40
C ARG A 160 -5.36 1.26 -13.28
N GLN A 161 -4.90 2.44 -12.88
CA GLN A 161 -3.91 3.25 -13.60
C GLN A 161 -2.75 3.63 -12.66
N PRO A 162 -1.55 3.90 -13.19
CA PRO A 162 -0.42 4.33 -12.37
C PRO A 162 -0.75 5.59 -11.56
N ASP A 163 -0.49 5.57 -10.26
CA ASP A 163 -0.66 6.74 -9.40
C ASP A 163 0.62 7.59 -9.37
N LYS A 164 0.81 8.38 -10.44
CA LYS A 164 2.01 9.21 -10.61
C LYS A 164 2.20 10.21 -9.47
N GLN A 165 1.12 10.67 -8.85
CA GLN A 165 1.21 11.59 -7.71
C GLN A 165 1.81 10.88 -6.50
N LEU A 166 1.31 9.70 -6.15
CA LEU A 166 1.81 8.88 -5.05
C LEU A 166 3.27 8.48 -5.26
N GLU A 167 3.59 8.03 -6.48
CA GLU A 167 4.95 7.70 -6.89
C GLU A 167 5.89 8.89 -6.67
N ASN A 168 5.53 10.06 -7.18
CA ASN A 168 6.32 11.28 -7.02
C ASN A 168 6.47 11.69 -5.55
N GLN A 169 5.42 11.57 -4.73
CA GLN A 169 5.47 11.87 -3.31
C GLN A 169 6.44 10.95 -2.56
N TYR A 170 6.46 9.66 -2.88
CA TYR A 170 7.45 8.76 -2.31
C TYR A 170 8.88 9.06 -2.79
N GLN A 171 9.06 9.43 -4.06
CA GLN A 171 10.38 9.89 -4.55
C GLN A 171 10.90 11.09 -3.76
N GLN A 172 10.04 12.04 -3.39
CA GLN A 172 10.43 13.17 -2.54
C GLN A 172 10.90 12.72 -1.14
N VAL A 173 10.30 11.66 -0.57
CA VAL A 173 10.78 11.05 0.68
C VAL A 173 12.19 10.49 0.50
N LEU A 174 12.46 9.78 -0.60
CA LEU A 174 13.79 9.23 -0.89
C LEU A 174 14.84 10.32 -1.07
N ILE A 175 14.52 11.39 -1.82
CA ILE A 175 15.40 12.54 -2.02
C ILE A 175 15.71 13.22 -0.67
N ALA A 176 14.69 13.46 0.16
CA ALA A 176 14.87 14.08 1.47
C ALA A 176 15.75 13.24 2.41
N ARG A 177 15.59 11.91 2.38
CA ARG A 177 16.43 10.97 3.16
C ARG A 177 17.89 11.03 2.74
N ARG A 178 18.17 11.08 1.43
CA ARG A 178 19.53 11.22 0.89
C ARG A 178 20.17 12.55 1.28
N GLY A 179 19.39 13.62 1.30
CA GLY A 179 19.83 14.95 1.74
C GLY A 179 20.05 15.09 3.26
N ARG A 180 19.72 14.06 4.05
CA ARG A 180 19.94 13.99 5.51
C ARG A 180 19.36 15.16 6.34
N SER A 181 18.35 15.85 5.82
CA SER A 181 17.65 16.92 6.56
C SER A 181 16.38 16.36 7.21
N ALA A 182 16.38 16.27 8.55
CA ALA A 182 15.25 15.75 9.31
C ALA A 182 13.94 16.52 9.02
N ALA A 183 14.01 17.85 8.92
CA ALA A 183 12.85 18.68 8.60
C ALA A 183 12.31 18.40 7.19
N HIS A 184 13.18 18.15 6.20
CA HIS A 184 12.76 17.78 4.85
C HIS A 184 12.12 16.39 4.82
N VAL A 185 12.69 15.44 5.54
CA VAL A 185 12.16 14.08 5.66
C VAL A 185 10.77 14.13 6.29
N GLN A 186 10.60 14.85 7.40
CA GLN A 186 9.31 14.96 8.07
C GLN A 186 8.25 15.59 7.17
N ARG A 187 8.56 16.71 6.49
CA ARG A 187 7.62 17.34 5.55
C ARG A 187 7.22 16.41 4.40
N ALA A 188 8.19 15.69 3.82
CA ALA A 188 7.91 14.75 2.73
C ALA A 188 7.04 13.58 3.21
N GLN A 189 7.32 13.03 4.40
CA GLN A 189 6.51 11.95 4.98
C GLN A 189 5.10 12.39 5.32
N SER A 190 4.91 13.59 5.90
CA SER A 190 3.57 14.12 6.16
C SER A 190 2.75 14.26 4.89
N ARG A 191 3.36 14.77 3.80
CA ARG A 191 2.68 14.88 2.49
C ARG A 191 2.29 13.51 1.93
N LEU A 192 3.19 12.52 2.01
CA LEU A 192 2.89 11.16 1.60
C LEU A 192 1.76 10.56 2.44
N GLN A 193 1.81 10.71 3.76
CA GLN A 193 0.77 10.23 4.67
C GLN A 193 -0.59 10.84 4.35
N SER A 194 -0.67 12.15 4.16
CA SER A 194 -1.92 12.83 3.79
C SER A 194 -2.43 12.33 2.45
N ALA A 195 -1.54 12.11 1.47
CA ALA A 195 -1.95 11.54 0.20
C ALA A 195 -2.52 10.13 0.37
N ILE A 196 -1.87 9.25 1.13
CA ILE A 196 -2.39 7.92 1.44
C ILE A 196 -3.77 8.01 2.10
N GLN A 197 -3.95 8.92 3.06
CA GLN A 197 -5.22 9.11 3.79
C GLN A 197 -6.36 9.72 2.96
N MET A 198 -6.04 10.53 1.94
CA MET A 198 -7.04 11.06 1.01
C MET A 198 -7.58 10.00 0.04
N ARG A 199 -6.92 8.85 -0.07
CA ARG A 199 -7.39 7.73 -0.87
C ARG A 199 -8.46 7.02 -0.05
N ASP A 200 -9.71 7.21 -0.45
CA ASP A 200 -10.86 6.64 0.23
C ASP A 200 -10.75 5.11 0.34
N PRO A 201 -11.03 4.48 1.50
CA PRO A 201 -11.23 3.04 1.60
C PRO A 201 -12.34 2.49 0.69
N ALA A 202 -13.26 3.31 0.19
CA ALA A 202 -14.47 2.88 -0.52
C ALA A 202 -14.29 2.14 -1.87
N GLY A 203 -13.06 1.96 -2.37
CA GLY A 203 -12.80 1.39 -3.70
C GLY A 203 -12.27 -0.05 -3.78
N ILE A 204 -11.93 -0.70 -2.67
CA ILE A 204 -11.43 -2.09 -2.64
C ILE A 204 -12.43 -3.00 -1.92
N ILE A 205 -12.81 -4.10 -2.57
CA ILE A 205 -13.40 -5.26 -1.88
C ILE A 205 -12.24 -6.19 -1.55
N THR A 206 -11.98 -6.41 -0.25
CA THR A 206 -11.07 -7.46 0.20
C THR A 206 -11.88 -8.68 0.62
N HIS A 207 -11.66 -9.82 0.00
CA HIS A 207 -12.20 -11.09 0.51
C HIS A 207 -11.29 -11.59 1.62
N SER A 208 -11.67 -11.38 2.88
CA SER A 208 -11.11 -12.19 3.96
C SER A 208 -11.84 -13.54 3.95
N PRO A 209 -11.21 -14.67 3.63
CA PRO A 209 -11.88 -15.95 3.74
C PRO A 209 -12.23 -16.22 5.21
N HIS A 210 -13.49 -16.57 5.44
CA HIS A 210 -14.07 -17.02 6.71
C HIS A 210 -13.34 -18.21 7.31
#